data_AF-A0A923I1W0-F1
#
_entry.id   AF-A0A923I1W0-F1
#
_cell.length_a   1.000
_cell.length_b   1.000
_cell.length_c   1.000
_cell.angle_alpha   90.00
_cell.angle_beta   90.00
_cell.angle_gamma   90.00
#
_symmetry.space_group_name_H-M   'P 1'
#
loop_
_entity.id
_entity.type
_entity.pdbx_description
1 polymer ?
#
loop_
_entity_poly.entity_id
_entity_poly.type
_entity_poly.pdbx_seq_one_letter_code
_entity_poly.pdbx_strand_id
1 'polypeptide(L)'
;MNSLIQEMKTRARLLLKLLQQGHAPACKHALVLSRQQHWTLPECWQLRHSLNLCAAELGFQHWEHALQVLSGKAAPGSDMATLWHGNEVAGLTNLWFSEYAEARQCAERDASLFLLPYRKQFMLVRSEYLQALGLTADAGVWDGIQRDLVQAYATPAWQQLVLQRLRYTRTERLHQRWNVQQANLDLHSNAQEAARVMASFVRDGRLLSIPQQRKKRLVILHWLLAQLDQHRPYPEAELNQFLLQFHEDCATLRREMIMHGLMQRENAVYWCVTAANKES
;
A
#
# COMPACT_ATOMS: atom_id res chain seq x y z
N MET A 1 -18.73 19.88 -5.12
CA MET A 1 -18.49 18.47 -5.53
C MET A 1 -17.50 17.87 -4.55
N ASN A 2 -17.81 16.74 -3.89
CA ASN A 2 -16.95 16.16 -2.85
C ASN A 2 -15.58 15.77 -3.46
N SER A 3 -14.52 16.46 -3.03
CA SER A 3 -13.16 16.32 -3.55
C SER A 3 -12.60 14.91 -3.35
N LEU A 4 -13.00 14.21 -2.29
CA LEU A 4 -12.60 12.84 -1.98
C LEU A 4 -13.17 11.84 -2.99
N ILE A 5 -14.45 11.98 -3.33
CA ILE A 5 -15.12 11.14 -4.32
C ILE A 5 -14.54 11.38 -5.72
N GLN A 6 -14.21 12.63 -6.04
CA GLN A 6 -13.58 12.99 -7.31
C GLN A 6 -12.19 12.33 -7.42
N GLU A 7 -11.39 12.42 -6.37
CA GLU A 7 -10.07 11.77 -6.27
C GLU A 7 -10.16 10.26 -6.49
N MET A 8 -11.09 9.58 -5.82
CA MET A 8 -11.34 8.14 -6.01
C MET A 8 -11.72 7.79 -7.44
N LYS A 9 -12.64 8.55 -8.05
CA LYS A 9 -13.05 8.35 -9.45
C LYS A 9 -11.90 8.57 -10.42
N THR A 10 -11.02 9.53 -10.15
CA THR A 10 -9.84 9.79 -10.96
C THR A 10 -8.87 8.60 -10.92
N ARG A 11 -8.58 8.05 -9.74
CA ARG A 11 -7.79 6.81 -9.59
C ARG A 11 -8.40 5.64 -10.34
N ALA A 12 -9.70 5.43 -10.17
CA ALA A 12 -10.39 4.31 -10.80
C ALA A 12 -10.34 4.40 -12.34
N ARG A 13 -10.41 5.60 -12.93
CA ARG A 13 -10.24 5.78 -14.39
C ARG A 13 -8.82 5.50 -14.85
N LEU A 14 -7.81 5.92 -14.10
CA LEU A 14 -6.41 5.60 -14.40
C LEU A 14 -6.18 4.09 -14.33
N LEU A 15 -6.62 3.45 -13.25
CA LEU A 15 -6.53 2.01 -13.06
C LEU A 15 -7.26 1.26 -14.17
N LEU A 16 -8.47 1.70 -14.55
CA LEU A 16 -9.21 1.11 -15.67
C LEU A 16 -8.41 1.14 -16.96
N LYS A 17 -7.80 2.28 -17.30
CA LYS A 17 -6.95 2.42 -18.50
C LYS A 17 -5.79 1.43 -18.46
N LEU A 18 -5.10 1.31 -17.33
CA LEU A 18 -3.99 0.37 -17.15
C LEU A 18 -4.46 -1.09 -17.31
N LEU A 19 -5.60 -1.44 -16.73
CA LEU A 19 -6.17 -2.79 -16.82
C LEU A 19 -6.59 -3.16 -18.24
N GLN A 20 -7.23 -2.22 -18.96
CA GLN A 20 -7.63 -2.42 -20.36
C GLN A 20 -6.44 -2.52 -21.31
N GLN A 21 -5.31 -1.89 -20.96
CA GLN A 21 -4.06 -2.00 -21.69
C GLN A 21 -3.24 -3.26 -21.34
N GLY A 22 -3.75 -4.11 -20.44
CA GLY A 22 -3.03 -5.30 -20.00
C GLY A 22 -1.75 -5.00 -19.20
N HIS A 23 -1.68 -3.84 -18.54
CA HIS A 23 -0.52 -3.46 -17.74
C HIS A 23 -0.31 -4.46 -16.59
N ALA A 24 0.73 -5.30 -16.70
CA ALA A 24 0.91 -6.47 -15.86
C ALA A 24 0.86 -6.19 -14.33
N PRO A 25 1.52 -5.15 -13.78
CA PRO A 25 1.39 -4.81 -12.37
C PRO A 25 -0.04 -4.48 -11.94
N ALA A 26 -0.79 -3.76 -12.78
CA ALA A 26 -2.17 -3.38 -12.46
C ALA A 26 -3.10 -4.61 -12.50
N CYS A 27 -2.97 -5.45 -13.52
CA CYS A 27 -3.73 -6.70 -13.63
C CYS A 27 -3.46 -7.64 -12.45
N LYS A 28 -2.19 -7.75 -12.03
CA LYS A 28 -1.81 -8.58 -10.89
C LYS A 28 -2.35 -8.02 -9.57
N HIS A 29 -2.23 -6.71 -9.36
CA HIS A 29 -2.78 -6.06 -8.17
C HIS A 29 -4.30 -6.25 -8.08
N ALA A 30 -5.01 -6.08 -9.20
CA ALA A 30 -6.44 -6.37 -9.30
C ALA A 30 -6.76 -7.82 -8.96
N LEU A 31 -5.98 -8.78 -9.45
CA LEU A 31 -6.15 -10.20 -9.13
C LEU A 31 -5.95 -10.51 -7.63
N VAL A 32 -4.95 -9.91 -6.98
CA VAL A 32 -4.71 -10.08 -5.55
C VAL A 32 -5.88 -9.54 -4.73
N LEU A 33 -6.30 -8.29 -5.01
CA LEU A 33 -7.42 -7.67 -4.30
C LEU A 33 -8.73 -8.42 -4.55
N SER A 34 -9.02 -8.83 -5.78
CA SER A 34 -10.20 -9.64 -6.09
C SER A 34 -10.22 -10.95 -5.33
N ARG A 35 -9.07 -11.62 -5.15
CA ARG A 35 -8.98 -12.86 -4.34
C ARG A 35 -9.24 -12.58 -2.86
N GLN A 36 -8.63 -11.54 -2.30
CA GLN A 36 -8.83 -11.15 -0.89
C GLN A 36 -10.29 -10.81 -0.59
N GLN A 37 -11.00 -10.21 -1.55
CA GLN A 37 -12.41 -9.84 -1.43
C GLN A 37 -13.38 -10.91 -1.95
N HIS A 38 -12.86 -12.07 -2.37
CA HIS A 38 -13.65 -13.16 -2.98
C HIS A 38 -14.50 -12.73 -4.19
N TRP A 39 -14.00 -11.79 -5.00
CA TRP A 39 -14.65 -11.33 -6.22
C TRP A 39 -14.29 -12.17 -7.45
N THR A 40 -15.29 -12.37 -8.32
CA THR A 40 -15.08 -12.96 -9.64
C THR A 40 -14.38 -11.97 -10.57
N LEU A 41 -13.34 -12.43 -11.27
CA LEU A 41 -12.66 -11.62 -12.26
C LEU A 41 -13.56 -11.43 -13.50
N PRO A 42 -13.74 -10.19 -13.97
CA PRO A 42 -14.54 -9.94 -15.16
C PRO A 42 -13.76 -10.30 -16.42
N GLU A 43 -14.48 -10.70 -17.47
CA GLU A 43 -13.89 -10.88 -18.81
C GLU A 43 -13.36 -9.56 -19.37
N CYS A 44 -14.08 -8.45 -19.09
CA CYS A 44 -13.67 -7.10 -19.46
C CYS A 44 -13.70 -6.13 -18.27
N TRP A 45 -12.62 -5.39 -18.09
CA TRP A 45 -12.54 -4.37 -17.06
C TRP A 45 -13.44 -3.17 -17.39
N GLN A 46 -14.24 -2.76 -16.41
CA GLN A 46 -15.17 -1.64 -16.47
C GLN A 46 -14.93 -0.73 -15.28
N LEU A 47 -15.37 0.53 -15.37
CA LEU A 47 -15.16 1.52 -14.32
C LEU A 47 -15.65 1.06 -12.95
N ARG A 48 -16.80 0.36 -12.88
CA ARG A 48 -17.33 -0.20 -11.62
C ARG A 48 -16.36 -1.15 -10.93
N HIS A 49 -15.62 -1.96 -11.69
CA HIS A 49 -14.64 -2.90 -11.15
C HIS A 49 -13.44 -2.13 -10.58
N SER A 50 -12.94 -1.13 -11.30
CA SER A 50 -11.82 -0.30 -10.85
C SER A 50 -12.18 0.57 -9.64
N LEU A 51 -13.43 1.04 -9.53
CA LEU A 51 -13.93 1.73 -8.33
C LEU A 51 -13.91 0.81 -7.10
N ASN A 52 -14.36 -0.44 -7.26
CA ASN A 52 -14.31 -1.44 -6.19
C ASN A 52 -12.87 -1.77 -5.78
N LEU A 53 -11.96 -1.95 -6.74
CA LEU A 53 -10.55 -2.20 -6.46
C LEU A 53 -9.89 -1.04 -5.69
N CYS A 54 -10.07 0.20 -6.13
CA CYS A 54 -9.54 1.36 -5.41
C CYS A 54 -10.13 1.51 -4.01
N ALA A 55 -11.41 1.13 -3.81
CA ALA A 55 -12.03 1.12 -2.49
C ALA A 55 -11.38 0.05 -1.59
N ALA A 56 -11.20 -1.17 -2.11
CA ALA A 56 -10.57 -2.28 -1.40
C ALA A 56 -9.13 -1.99 -1.00
N GLU A 57 -8.34 -1.37 -1.88
CA GLU A 57 -6.95 -0.97 -1.60
C GLU A 57 -6.85 -0.04 -0.37
N LEU A 58 -7.88 0.77 -0.13
CA LEU A 58 -7.95 1.69 1.00
C LEU A 58 -8.66 1.10 2.23
N GLY A 59 -8.96 -0.20 2.22
CA GLY A 59 -9.59 -0.89 3.32
C GLY A 59 -11.12 -0.82 3.35
N PHE A 60 -11.77 -0.30 2.31
CA PHE A 60 -13.23 -0.34 2.19
C PHE A 60 -13.68 -1.65 1.54
N GLN A 61 -14.79 -2.22 2.02
CA GLN A 61 -15.38 -3.42 1.44
C GLN A 61 -15.67 -3.31 -0.07
N HIS A 62 -16.24 -2.20 -0.54
CA HIS A 62 -16.57 -1.94 -1.95
C HIS A 62 -16.83 -0.44 -2.18
N TRP A 63 -17.09 -0.04 -3.44
CA TRP A 63 -17.31 1.35 -3.81
C TRP A 63 -18.46 2.03 -3.04
N GLU A 64 -19.61 1.35 -2.87
CA GLU A 64 -20.76 1.94 -2.17
C GLU A 64 -20.43 2.25 -0.69
N HIS A 65 -19.68 1.37 -0.02
CA HIS A 65 -19.22 1.59 1.35
C HIS A 65 -18.25 2.79 1.41
N ALA A 66 -17.29 2.87 0.48
CA ALA A 66 -16.42 4.04 0.36
C ALA A 66 -17.22 5.32 0.10
N LEU A 67 -18.24 5.28 -0.77
CA LEU A 67 -19.09 6.43 -1.08
C LEU A 67 -19.85 6.90 0.16
N GLN A 68 -20.42 5.98 0.93
CA GLN A 68 -21.14 6.29 2.18
C GLN A 68 -20.22 6.97 3.19
N VAL A 69 -19.05 6.38 3.47
CA VAL A 69 -18.09 6.91 4.45
C VAL A 69 -17.48 8.23 3.96
N LEU A 70 -16.91 8.27 2.76
CA LEU A 70 -16.23 9.45 2.20
C LEU A 70 -17.16 10.63 1.91
N SER A 71 -18.47 10.37 1.79
CA SER A 71 -19.48 11.44 1.63
C SER A 71 -19.95 12.07 2.93
N GLY A 72 -19.48 11.60 4.09
CA GLY A 72 -20.00 12.06 5.38
C GLY A 72 -21.41 11.54 5.68
N LYS A 73 -21.84 10.43 5.05
CA LYS A 73 -23.21 9.89 5.13
C LYS A 73 -23.31 8.57 5.91
N ALA A 74 -22.22 8.11 6.51
CA ALA A 74 -22.27 6.94 7.39
C ALA A 74 -23.03 7.29 8.68
N ALA A 75 -23.89 6.38 9.12
CA ALA A 75 -24.57 6.53 10.41
C ALA A 75 -23.59 6.26 11.57
N PRO A 76 -23.80 6.83 12.76
CA PRO A 76 -23.02 6.48 13.95
C PRO A 76 -22.99 4.95 14.17
N GLY A 77 -21.80 4.40 14.46
CA GLY A 77 -21.60 2.96 14.63
C GLY A 77 -21.53 2.13 13.33
N SER A 78 -21.59 2.78 12.17
CA SER A 78 -21.31 2.10 10.89
C SER A 78 -19.87 1.60 10.82
N ASP A 79 -19.61 0.64 9.93
CA ASP A 79 -18.24 0.24 9.60
C ASP A 79 -17.52 1.45 8.96
N MET A 80 -16.44 1.92 9.60
CA MET A 80 -15.61 3.04 9.15
C MET A 80 -14.40 2.60 8.32
N ALA A 81 -14.40 1.35 7.86
CA ALA A 81 -13.33 0.72 7.10
C ALA A 81 -12.00 0.62 7.89
N THR A 82 -10.94 0.17 7.21
CA THR A 82 -9.58 0.14 7.77
C THR A 82 -8.68 1.23 7.19
N LEU A 83 -9.26 2.34 6.71
CA LEU A 83 -8.54 3.44 6.05
C LEU A 83 -7.36 3.98 6.89
N TRP A 84 -7.56 4.02 8.22
CA TRP A 84 -6.61 4.52 9.20
C TRP A 84 -5.72 3.42 9.82
N HIS A 85 -5.68 2.24 9.21
CA HIS A 85 -4.90 1.12 9.69
C HIS A 85 -4.40 0.26 8.51
N GLY A 86 -3.23 0.63 8.00
CA GLY A 86 -2.54 -0.11 6.93
C GLY A 86 -1.35 -0.94 7.45
N ASN A 87 -0.58 -1.53 6.53
CA ASN A 87 0.60 -2.32 6.88
C ASN A 87 1.73 -1.46 7.47
N GLU A 88 1.81 -0.19 7.07
CA GLU A 88 2.82 0.77 7.55
C GLU A 88 2.80 1.01 9.07
N VAL A 89 1.72 0.66 9.74
CA VAL A 89 1.51 0.87 11.17
C VAL A 89 1.38 -0.43 11.95
N ALA A 90 1.55 -1.59 11.31
CA ALA A 90 1.34 -2.90 11.92
C ALA A 90 2.27 -3.19 13.12
N GLY A 91 3.42 -2.51 13.22
CA GLY A 91 4.37 -2.64 14.32
C GLY A 91 4.23 -1.59 15.42
N LEU A 92 3.28 -0.65 15.31
CA LEU A 92 3.11 0.44 16.26
C LEU A 92 2.06 0.09 17.31
N THR A 93 2.32 0.49 18.56
CA THR A 93 1.40 0.25 19.67
C THR A 93 0.18 1.16 19.59
N ASN A 94 -0.99 0.56 19.83
CA ASN A 94 -2.30 1.18 19.81
C ASN A 94 -3.18 0.61 20.94
N LEU A 95 -4.11 1.42 21.44
CA LEU A 95 -5.11 1.01 22.44
C LEU A 95 -6.47 0.86 21.77
N TRP A 96 -7.16 -0.25 22.02
CA TRP A 96 -8.39 -0.63 21.34
C TRP A 96 -9.61 -0.53 22.25
N PHE A 97 -10.70 0.02 21.72
CA PHE A 97 -11.96 0.21 22.44
C PHE A 97 -13.15 -0.19 21.55
N SER A 98 -14.14 -0.87 22.13
CA SER A 98 -15.43 -1.12 21.48
C SER A 98 -16.40 0.05 21.63
N GLU A 99 -16.27 0.82 22.72
CA GLU A 99 -17.17 1.93 23.05
C GLU A 99 -16.47 3.28 22.88
N TYR A 100 -17.17 4.22 22.23
CA TYR A 100 -16.63 5.55 21.94
C TYR A 100 -16.39 6.37 23.22
N ALA A 101 -17.31 6.28 24.19
CA ALA A 101 -17.23 7.05 25.43
C ALA A 101 -15.97 6.70 26.25
N GLU A 102 -15.61 5.41 26.30
CA GLU A 102 -14.40 4.94 26.99
C GLU A 102 -13.13 5.40 26.28
N ALA A 103 -13.09 5.28 24.95
CA ALA A 103 -11.97 5.73 24.13
C ALA A 103 -11.71 7.23 24.33
N ARG A 104 -12.78 8.03 24.32
CA ARG A 104 -12.72 9.48 24.56
C ARG A 104 -12.21 9.81 25.96
N GLN A 105 -12.74 9.16 27.00
CA GLN A 105 -12.29 9.40 28.37
C GLN A 105 -10.79 9.08 28.53
N CYS A 106 -10.29 8.04 27.87
CA CYS A 106 -8.87 7.73 27.87
C CYS A 106 -8.04 8.77 27.10
N ALA A 107 -8.54 9.29 25.97
CA ALA A 107 -7.89 10.35 25.21
C ALA A 107 -7.77 11.66 26.02
N GLU A 108 -8.79 12.00 26.80
CA GLU A 108 -8.81 13.20 27.65
C GLU A 108 -7.77 13.16 28.78
N ARG A 109 -7.33 11.96 29.19
CA ARG A 109 -6.30 11.77 30.23
C ARG A 109 -4.87 11.89 29.70
N ASP A 110 -4.66 11.64 28.41
CA ASP A 110 -3.35 11.71 27.76
C ASP A 110 -3.46 12.51 26.46
N ALA A 111 -3.10 13.79 26.54
CA ALA A 111 -3.14 14.68 25.39
C ALA A 111 -2.27 14.22 24.22
N SER A 112 -1.29 13.33 24.42
CA SER A 112 -0.44 12.82 23.34
C SER A 112 -1.13 11.79 22.43
N LEU A 113 -2.34 11.34 22.78
CA LEU A 113 -3.10 10.36 22.03
C LEU A 113 -4.06 11.01 21.03
N PHE A 114 -4.25 10.31 19.92
CA PHE A 114 -5.17 10.66 18.85
C PHE A 114 -6.19 9.54 18.68
N LEU A 115 -7.47 9.90 18.65
CA LEU A 115 -8.57 8.95 18.53
C LEU A 115 -8.97 8.79 17.06
N LEU A 116 -8.88 7.56 16.57
CA LEU A 116 -9.19 7.19 15.18
C LEU A 116 -10.30 6.12 15.14
N PRO A 117 -11.19 6.16 14.13
CA PRO A 117 -12.12 5.06 13.90
C PRO A 117 -11.42 3.87 13.22
N TYR A 118 -11.83 2.65 13.58
CA TYR A 118 -11.44 1.42 12.90
C TYR A 118 -12.63 0.48 12.81
N ARG A 119 -13.13 0.21 11.61
CA ARG A 119 -14.37 -0.56 11.43
C ARG A 119 -15.48 -0.04 12.36
N LYS A 120 -15.98 -0.88 13.28
CA LYS A 120 -16.99 -0.53 14.29
C LYS A 120 -16.39 -0.25 15.68
N GLN A 121 -15.08 -0.07 15.75
CA GLN A 121 -14.28 0.11 16.95
C GLN A 121 -13.50 1.43 16.88
N PHE A 122 -12.79 1.72 17.96
CA PHE A 122 -12.00 2.93 18.12
C PHE A 122 -10.59 2.57 18.58
N MET A 123 -9.61 3.33 18.09
CA MET A 123 -8.21 3.15 18.47
C MET A 123 -7.58 4.47 18.88
N LEU A 124 -6.80 4.42 19.96
CA LEU A 124 -5.91 5.52 20.35
C LEU A 124 -4.49 5.22 19.88
N VAL A 125 -3.89 6.22 19.24
CA VAL A 125 -2.56 6.13 18.65
C VAL A 125 -1.73 7.36 19.01
N ARG A 126 -0.40 7.26 18.85
CA ARG A 126 0.52 8.38 19.02
C ARG A 126 0.86 9.04 17.68
N SER A 127 1.60 10.16 17.71
CA SER A 127 1.90 10.95 16.52
C SER A 127 2.71 10.19 15.46
N GLU A 128 3.55 9.24 15.86
CA GLU A 128 4.35 8.39 14.96
C GLU A 128 3.45 7.53 14.06
N TYR A 129 2.30 7.09 14.59
CA TYR A 129 1.29 6.35 13.84
C TYR A 129 0.68 7.21 12.73
N LEU A 130 0.36 8.48 13.03
CA LEU A 130 -0.17 9.42 12.05
C LEU A 130 0.86 9.71 10.95
N GLN A 131 2.12 9.90 11.33
CA GLN A 131 3.22 10.14 10.38
C GLN A 131 3.43 8.94 9.45
N ALA A 132 3.36 7.72 9.97
CA ALA A 132 3.47 6.49 9.17
C ALA A 132 2.34 6.38 8.13
N LEU A 133 1.12 6.81 8.48
CA LEU A 133 -0.02 6.89 7.55
C LEU A 133 0.08 8.04 6.53
N GLY A 134 1.12 8.87 6.60
CA GLY A 134 1.32 10.03 5.72
C GLY A 134 0.46 11.24 6.09
N LEU A 135 0.01 11.32 7.34
CA LEU A 135 -0.74 12.46 7.86
C LEU A 135 0.20 13.47 8.49
N THR A 136 -0.15 14.74 8.40
CA THR A 136 0.51 15.76 9.19
C THR A 136 0.24 15.53 10.68
N ALA A 137 1.25 15.71 11.52
CA ALA A 137 1.09 15.84 12.97
C ALA A 137 0.96 17.32 13.39
N ASP A 138 0.70 18.23 12.43
CA ASP A 138 0.49 19.65 12.69
C ASP A 138 -0.65 19.85 13.71
N ALA A 139 -0.28 20.49 14.81
CA ALA A 139 -1.16 20.82 15.92
C ALA A 139 -2.40 21.58 15.45
N GLY A 140 -2.32 22.42 14.42
CA GLY A 140 -3.45 23.26 14.00
C GLY A 140 -4.70 22.48 13.55
N VAL A 141 -4.53 21.43 12.76
CA VAL A 141 -5.67 20.62 12.25
C VAL A 141 -6.21 19.72 13.34
N TRP A 142 -5.32 19.10 14.12
CA TRP A 142 -5.70 18.12 15.13
C TRP A 142 -6.25 18.76 16.40
N ASP A 143 -5.69 19.89 16.86
CA ASP A 143 -6.19 20.60 18.04
C ASP A 143 -7.58 21.19 17.78
N GLY A 144 -7.86 21.63 16.55
CA GLY A 144 -9.19 22.10 16.13
C GLY A 144 -10.28 21.03 16.20
N ILE A 145 -9.91 19.75 16.20
CA ILE A 145 -10.82 18.61 16.39
C ILE A 145 -10.57 17.87 17.71
N GLN A 146 -9.85 18.47 18.65
CA GLN A 146 -9.51 17.86 19.94
C GLN A 146 -8.82 16.48 19.80
N ARG A 147 -8.06 16.29 18.72
CA ARG A 147 -7.38 15.04 18.37
C ARG A 147 -8.32 13.85 18.20
N ASP A 148 -9.61 14.12 18.00
CA ASP A 148 -10.67 13.14 17.85
C ASP A 148 -11.21 13.14 16.41
N LEU A 149 -10.70 12.20 15.62
CA LEU A 149 -11.12 12.05 14.23
C LEU A 149 -12.53 11.47 14.09
N VAL A 150 -13.04 10.80 15.12
CA VAL A 150 -14.39 10.23 15.16
C VAL A 150 -15.40 11.36 15.28
N GLN A 151 -15.19 12.28 16.24
CA GLN A 151 -16.01 13.48 16.39
C GLN A 151 -15.90 14.40 15.18
N ALA A 152 -14.75 14.44 14.52
CA ALA A 152 -14.53 15.24 13.33
C ALA A 152 -15.26 14.73 12.08
N TYR A 153 -15.95 13.59 12.13
CA TYR A 153 -16.55 12.99 10.93
C TYR A 153 -17.43 13.97 10.14
N ALA A 154 -17.30 13.96 8.82
CA ALA A 154 -17.95 14.87 7.88
C ALA A 154 -17.58 16.36 7.98
N THR A 155 -16.67 16.77 8.88
CA THR A 155 -16.17 18.15 8.96
C THR A 155 -15.09 18.44 7.91
N PRO A 156 -14.76 19.72 7.62
CA PRO A 156 -13.66 20.07 6.73
C PRO A 156 -12.30 19.53 7.19
N ALA A 157 -12.03 19.49 8.50
CA ALA A 157 -10.79 18.94 9.05
C ALA A 157 -10.64 17.44 8.75
N TRP A 158 -11.73 16.68 8.92
CA TRP A 158 -11.75 15.26 8.54
C TRP A 158 -11.54 15.07 7.04
N GLN A 159 -12.23 15.86 6.20
CA GLN A 159 -12.04 15.78 4.74
C GLN A 159 -10.60 16.08 4.33
N GLN A 160 -9.95 17.05 4.98
CA GLN A 160 -8.55 17.36 4.74
C GLN A 160 -7.63 16.19 5.07
N LEU A 161 -7.80 15.57 6.25
CA LEU A 161 -6.99 14.43 6.68
C LEU A 161 -7.20 13.21 5.77
N VAL A 162 -8.45 12.94 5.37
CA VAL A 162 -8.74 11.88 4.39
C VAL A 162 -8.07 12.17 3.06
N LEU A 163 -8.10 13.42 2.58
CA LEU A 163 -7.45 13.78 1.32
C LEU A 163 -5.93 13.60 1.41
N GLN A 164 -5.30 13.91 2.54
CA GLN A 164 -3.88 13.63 2.78
C GLN A 164 -3.61 12.12 2.72
N ARG A 165 -4.41 11.32 3.43
CA ARG A 165 -4.31 9.86 3.43
C ARG A 165 -4.42 9.29 2.02
N LEU A 166 -5.45 9.71 1.28
CA LEU A 166 -5.63 9.34 -0.11
C LEU A 166 -4.36 9.72 -0.89
N ARG A 167 -3.92 10.97 -0.87
CA ARG A 167 -2.75 11.42 -1.64
C ARG A 167 -1.47 10.65 -1.30
N TYR A 168 -1.30 10.22 -0.06
CA TYR A 168 -0.17 9.39 0.36
C TYR A 168 -0.23 7.98 -0.24
N THR A 169 -1.42 7.38 -0.28
CA THR A 169 -1.64 6.04 -0.85
C THR A 169 -1.83 6.03 -2.37
N ARG A 170 -1.57 7.14 -3.08
CA ARG A 170 -1.62 7.13 -4.55
C ARG A 170 -0.60 6.13 -5.10
N THR A 171 -1.09 5.17 -5.87
CA THR A 171 -0.28 4.20 -6.63
C THR A 171 0.76 4.89 -7.53
N GLU A 172 0.46 6.10 -8.04
CA GLU A 172 1.40 6.94 -8.81
C GLU A 172 2.62 7.43 -8.00
N ARG A 173 2.50 7.51 -6.66
CA ARG A 173 3.54 7.99 -5.73
C ARG A 173 4.35 6.90 -5.05
N LEU A 174 4.18 5.62 -5.42
CA LEU A 174 5.15 4.56 -5.10
C LEU A 174 6.58 4.83 -5.63
N HIS A 175 6.78 5.95 -6.34
CA HIS A 175 8.09 6.50 -6.71
C HIS A 175 8.78 7.39 -5.65
N GLN A 176 8.19 7.72 -4.49
CA GLN A 176 8.76 8.75 -3.58
C GLN A 176 9.28 8.29 -2.21
N ARG A 177 9.43 6.97 -1.94
CA ARG A 177 10.10 6.48 -0.71
C ARG A 177 11.09 5.32 -0.96
N TRP A 178 11.91 5.50 -1.98
CA TRP A 178 13.13 4.73 -2.26
C TRP A 178 14.11 5.72 -2.92
N ASN A 179 15.44 5.61 -2.75
CA ASN A 179 16.38 6.48 -3.47
C ASN A 179 16.40 6.07 -4.95
N VAL A 180 15.33 6.50 -5.62
CA VAL A 180 15.07 6.33 -7.03
C VAL A 180 16.18 7.02 -7.79
N GLN A 181 16.76 8.15 -7.35
CA GLN A 181 17.87 8.83 -8.03
C GLN A 181 19.07 7.90 -8.32
N GLN A 182 19.51 7.11 -7.33
CA GLN A 182 20.65 6.19 -7.49
C GLN A 182 20.27 4.98 -8.37
N ALA A 183 19.10 4.38 -8.14
CA ALA A 183 18.61 3.26 -8.95
C ALA A 183 18.29 3.67 -10.39
N ASN A 184 17.83 4.91 -10.58
CA ASN A 184 17.59 5.56 -11.85
C ASN A 184 18.90 5.85 -12.57
N LEU A 185 19.93 6.35 -11.90
CA LEU A 185 21.26 6.54 -12.53
C LEU A 185 21.81 5.22 -13.10
N ASP A 186 21.54 4.08 -12.45
CA ASP A 186 21.94 2.76 -12.93
C ASP A 186 21.01 2.17 -14.02
N LEU A 187 19.73 2.55 -14.05
CA LEU A 187 18.71 2.07 -15.00
C LEU A 187 18.50 3.00 -16.22
N HIS A 188 18.92 4.26 -16.14
CA HIS A 188 18.64 5.30 -17.14
C HIS A 188 19.43 5.19 -18.44
N SER A 189 20.21 4.14 -18.66
CA SER A 189 20.71 3.91 -20.02
C SER A 189 19.67 3.29 -20.98
N ASN A 190 18.42 2.99 -20.56
CA ASN A 190 17.20 2.99 -21.42
C ASN A 190 15.95 2.36 -20.73
N ALA A 191 14.92 3.16 -20.40
CA ALA A 191 13.61 2.64 -19.94
C ALA A 191 12.93 1.71 -20.97
N GLN A 192 13.16 1.95 -22.28
CA GLN A 192 12.73 1.05 -23.36
C GLN A 192 13.44 -0.31 -23.31
N GLU A 193 14.69 -0.35 -22.86
CA GLU A 193 15.46 -1.58 -22.75
C GLU A 193 14.96 -2.42 -21.58
N ALA A 194 14.64 -1.80 -20.44
CA ALA A 194 13.97 -2.50 -19.34
C ALA A 194 12.62 -3.10 -19.78
N ALA A 195 11.80 -2.35 -20.53
CA ALA A 195 10.54 -2.87 -21.08
C ALA A 195 10.76 -4.05 -22.05
N ARG A 196 11.78 -3.99 -22.92
CA ARG A 196 12.16 -5.10 -23.82
C ARG A 196 12.62 -6.33 -23.05
N VAL A 197 13.41 -6.14 -22.00
CA VAL A 197 13.85 -7.22 -21.12
C VAL A 197 12.63 -7.88 -20.46
N MET A 198 11.72 -7.09 -19.90
CA MET A 198 10.49 -7.61 -19.31
C MET A 198 9.67 -8.41 -20.33
N ALA A 199 9.48 -7.90 -21.56
CA ALA A 199 8.75 -8.60 -22.61
C ALA A 199 9.43 -9.90 -23.08
N SER A 200 10.77 -9.96 -23.01
CA SER A 200 11.55 -11.12 -23.48
C SER A 200 11.65 -12.24 -22.44
N PHE A 201 11.66 -11.89 -21.16
CA PHE A 201 11.93 -12.83 -20.07
C PHE A 201 10.70 -13.11 -19.20
N VAL A 202 9.66 -12.28 -19.25
CA VAL A 202 8.44 -12.48 -18.45
C VAL A 202 7.24 -12.67 -19.36
N ARG A 203 6.48 -13.74 -19.14
CA ARG A 203 5.24 -14.05 -19.85
C ARG A 203 4.20 -14.55 -18.85
N ASP A 204 2.99 -14.01 -18.94
CA ASP A 204 1.86 -14.34 -18.05
C ASP A 204 2.20 -14.26 -16.54
N GLY A 205 3.09 -13.32 -16.19
CA GLY A 205 3.54 -13.12 -14.82
C GLY A 205 4.56 -14.15 -14.30
N ARG A 206 5.05 -15.06 -15.15
CA ARG A 206 6.15 -15.99 -14.84
C ARG A 206 7.41 -15.61 -15.58
N LEU A 207 8.55 -15.86 -14.93
CA LEU A 207 9.87 -15.70 -15.51
C LEU A 207 10.17 -16.94 -16.37
N LEU A 208 10.48 -16.73 -17.64
CA LEU A 208 10.82 -17.81 -18.58
C LEU A 208 12.24 -18.34 -18.34
N SER A 209 13.17 -17.44 -18.02
CA SER A 209 14.55 -17.78 -17.66
C SER A 209 15.21 -16.62 -16.92
N ILE A 210 16.22 -16.92 -16.11
CA ILE A 210 17.03 -15.91 -15.42
C ILE A 210 18.06 -15.35 -16.41
N PRO A 211 18.06 -14.02 -16.72
CA PRO A 211 18.97 -13.47 -17.71
C PRO A 211 20.44 -13.61 -17.32
N GLN A 212 21.29 -14.06 -18.25
CA GLN A 212 22.74 -14.16 -18.01
C GLN A 212 23.42 -12.79 -17.92
N GLN A 213 22.94 -11.78 -18.64
CA GLN A 213 23.52 -10.43 -18.62
C GLN A 213 23.13 -9.67 -17.34
N ARG A 214 24.12 -9.22 -16.56
CA ARG A 214 23.93 -8.54 -15.26
C ARG A 214 22.89 -7.42 -15.30
N LYS A 215 22.94 -6.53 -16.29
CA LYS A 215 21.98 -5.41 -16.42
C LYS A 215 20.54 -5.90 -16.57
N LYS A 216 20.31 -6.89 -17.43
CA LYS A 216 18.97 -7.49 -17.66
C LYS A 216 18.48 -8.25 -16.42
N ARG A 217 19.39 -8.93 -15.74
CA ARG A 217 19.10 -9.66 -14.51
C ARG A 217 18.66 -8.70 -13.40
N LEU A 218 19.36 -7.58 -13.22
CA LEU A 218 18.95 -6.56 -12.26
C LEU A 218 17.53 -6.05 -12.52
N VAL A 219 17.15 -5.83 -13.79
CA VAL A 219 15.76 -5.47 -14.15
C VAL A 219 14.77 -6.52 -13.64
N ILE A 220 15.05 -7.81 -13.83
CA ILE A 220 14.20 -8.91 -13.35
C ILE A 220 14.16 -8.96 -11.81
N LEU A 221 15.30 -8.81 -11.14
CA LEU A 221 15.37 -8.86 -9.67
C LEU A 221 14.61 -7.68 -9.05
N HIS A 222 14.76 -6.46 -9.59
CA HIS A 222 13.99 -5.30 -9.16
C HIS A 222 12.49 -5.49 -9.39
N TRP A 223 12.10 -6.08 -10.52
CA TRP A 223 10.71 -6.43 -10.76
C TRP A 223 10.17 -7.45 -9.75
N LEU A 224 10.95 -8.47 -9.36
CA LEU A 224 10.58 -9.43 -8.32
C LEU A 224 10.46 -8.77 -6.94
N LEU A 225 11.38 -7.87 -6.58
CA LEU A 225 11.35 -7.14 -5.30
C LEU A 225 10.20 -6.16 -5.18
N ALA A 226 9.77 -5.54 -6.28
CA ALA A 226 8.60 -4.67 -6.30
C ALA A 226 7.29 -5.43 -5.98
N GLN A 227 7.34 -6.77 -5.98
CA GLN A 227 6.21 -7.65 -5.69
C GLN A 227 6.27 -8.22 -4.26
N LEU A 228 7.36 -7.98 -3.53
CA LEU A 228 7.49 -8.26 -2.11
C LEU A 228 7.11 -7.04 -1.28
N ASP A 229 6.70 -7.28 -0.04
CA ASP A 229 6.63 -6.26 1.00
C ASP A 229 8.07 -5.95 1.46
N GLN A 230 8.59 -4.80 1.05
CA GLN A 230 9.99 -4.43 1.27
C GLN A 230 10.32 -4.11 2.73
N HIS A 231 9.32 -4.06 3.62
CA HIS A 231 9.48 -3.62 5.01
C HIS A 231 9.33 -4.77 6.01
N ARG A 232 9.25 -6.03 5.52
CA ARG A 232 9.17 -7.19 6.39
C ARG A 232 10.29 -8.21 6.12
N PRO A 233 10.72 -8.95 7.16
CA PRO A 233 11.53 -10.14 6.98
C PRO A 233 10.68 -11.31 6.44
N TYR A 234 11.33 -12.17 5.67
CA TYR A 234 10.79 -13.37 5.05
C TYR A 234 11.60 -14.58 5.47
N PRO A 235 11.02 -15.55 6.19
CA PRO A 235 11.61 -16.87 6.32
C PRO A 235 11.90 -17.47 4.94
N GLU A 236 12.99 -18.23 4.82
CA GLU A 236 13.43 -18.84 3.55
C GLU A 236 12.31 -19.64 2.87
N ALA A 237 11.54 -20.41 3.65
CA ALA A 237 10.42 -21.18 3.14
C ALA A 237 9.35 -20.30 2.48
N GLU A 238 9.05 -19.14 3.09
CA GLU A 238 8.08 -18.19 2.58
C GLU A 238 8.59 -17.48 1.33
N LEU A 239 9.86 -17.04 1.34
CA LEU A 239 10.50 -16.45 0.17
C LEU A 239 10.58 -17.44 -1.00
N ASN A 240 10.86 -18.72 -0.71
CA ASN A 240 10.83 -19.79 -1.72
C ASN A 240 9.43 -19.96 -2.31
N GLN A 241 8.40 -20.08 -1.46
CA GLN A 241 7.02 -20.20 -1.93
C GLN A 241 6.59 -18.99 -2.77
N PHE A 242 7.05 -17.79 -2.42
CA PHE A 242 6.85 -16.60 -3.24
C PHE A 242 7.55 -16.73 -4.60
N LEU A 243 8.85 -17.02 -4.60
CA LEU A 243 9.66 -17.07 -5.83
C LEU A 243 9.24 -18.19 -6.78
N LEU A 244 8.78 -19.33 -6.25
CA LEU A 244 8.26 -20.47 -7.03
C LEU A 244 7.03 -20.11 -7.88
N GLN A 245 6.30 -19.06 -7.52
CA GLN A 245 5.21 -18.54 -8.35
C GLN A 245 5.75 -17.97 -9.68
N PHE A 246 6.98 -17.48 -9.67
CA PHE A 246 7.61 -16.82 -10.80
C PHE A 246 8.59 -17.71 -11.56
N HIS A 247 9.39 -18.51 -10.86
CA HIS A 247 10.43 -19.35 -11.46
C HIS A 247 10.72 -20.55 -10.57
N GLU A 248 10.96 -21.72 -11.16
CA GLU A 248 11.28 -22.94 -10.42
C GLU A 248 12.62 -22.84 -9.67
N ASP A 249 13.60 -22.18 -10.27
CA ASP A 249 14.89 -21.90 -9.64
C ASP A 249 14.82 -20.68 -8.68
N CYS A 250 14.07 -20.85 -7.59
CA CYS A 250 13.98 -19.86 -6.51
C CYS A 250 15.33 -19.67 -5.79
N ALA A 251 16.17 -20.71 -5.73
CA ALA A 251 17.47 -20.67 -5.06
C ALA A 251 18.43 -19.69 -5.74
N THR A 252 18.51 -19.72 -7.08
CA THR A 252 19.32 -18.75 -7.84
C THR A 252 18.80 -17.34 -7.67
N LEU A 253 17.47 -17.12 -7.76
CA LEU A 253 16.90 -15.78 -7.56
C LEU A 253 17.21 -15.20 -6.18
N ARG A 254 17.10 -15.98 -5.09
CA ARG A 254 17.49 -15.54 -3.75
C ARG A 254 18.97 -15.18 -3.66
N ARG A 255 19.83 -16.01 -4.24
CA ARG A 255 21.29 -15.76 -4.26
C ARG A 255 21.59 -14.47 -4.98
N GLU A 256 21.00 -14.26 -6.15
CA GLU A 256 21.20 -13.06 -6.97
C GLU A 256 20.70 -11.77 -6.27
N MET A 257 19.59 -11.84 -5.53
CA MET A 257 19.10 -10.72 -4.72
C MET A 257 20.10 -10.32 -3.62
N ILE A 258 20.77 -11.30 -2.99
CA ILE A 258 21.83 -11.03 -2.00
C ILE A 258 23.08 -10.48 -2.70
N MET A 259 23.54 -11.14 -3.76
CA MET A 259 24.77 -10.77 -4.48
C MET A 259 24.73 -9.34 -5.03
N HIS A 260 23.54 -8.86 -5.39
CA HIS A 260 23.33 -7.50 -5.87
C HIS A 260 22.98 -6.49 -4.76
N GLY A 261 23.05 -6.89 -3.48
CA GLY A 261 22.81 -6.02 -2.34
C GLY A 261 21.36 -5.56 -2.21
N LEU A 262 20.43 -6.30 -2.80
CA LEU A 262 19.01 -5.96 -2.80
C LEU A 262 18.28 -6.56 -1.59
N MET A 263 18.76 -7.70 -1.09
CA MET A 263 18.32 -8.32 0.15
C MET A 263 19.51 -8.70 1.01
N GLN A 264 19.30 -8.73 2.32
CA GLN A 264 20.21 -9.33 3.30
C GLN A 264 19.59 -10.63 3.83
N ARG A 265 20.45 -11.47 4.43
CA ARG A 265 20.04 -12.74 5.02
C ARG A 265 20.78 -13.03 6.32
N GLU A 266 20.03 -13.45 7.32
CA GLU A 266 20.55 -13.99 8.59
C GLU A 266 19.61 -15.07 9.11
N ASN A 267 20.14 -16.17 9.68
CA ASN A 267 19.35 -17.26 10.29
C ASN A 267 18.19 -17.77 9.40
N ALA A 268 18.43 -17.93 8.10
CA ALA A 268 17.44 -18.31 7.08
C ALA A 268 16.24 -17.34 6.96
N VAL A 269 16.40 -16.10 7.40
CA VAL A 269 15.46 -14.99 7.25
C VAL A 269 16.07 -13.96 6.31
N TYR A 270 15.26 -13.45 5.38
CA TYR A 270 15.63 -12.53 4.31
C TYR A 270 14.87 -11.22 4.46
N TRP A 271 15.50 -10.07 4.22
CA TRP A 271 14.80 -8.77 4.19
C TRP A 271 15.37 -7.87 3.11
N CYS A 272 14.54 -6.97 2.59
CA CYS A 272 14.99 -6.01 1.58
C CYS A 272 15.91 -4.96 2.19
N VAL A 273 16.97 -4.59 1.46
CA VAL A 273 17.91 -3.55 1.89
C VAL A 273 17.32 -2.19 1.52
N THR A 274 16.63 -1.54 2.46
CA THR A 274 16.12 -0.17 2.30
C THR A 274 17.23 0.86 2.59
N ALA A 275 17.06 2.10 2.14
CA ALA A 275 18.06 3.16 2.33
C ALA A 275 18.37 3.47 3.81
N ALA A 276 17.52 3.05 4.76
CA ALA A 276 17.74 3.20 6.19
C ALA A 276 18.77 2.20 6.78
N ASN A 277 19.01 1.06 6.11
CA ASN A 277 19.92 0.02 6.59
C ASN A 277 21.37 0.19 6.11
N LYS A 278 21.73 1.38 5.59
CA LYS A 278 23.08 1.68 5.08
C LYS A 278 24.00 2.42 6.05
N GLU A 279 23.53 2.76 7.26
CA GLU A 279 24.30 3.52 8.26
C GLU A 279 24.66 2.69 9.51
N SER A 280 25.07 1.43 9.34
CA SER A 280 25.72 0.66 10.42
C SER A 280 27.00 0.00 9.94
#